data_AF-A0A8H7AI34-F1
#
_entry.id   AF-A0A8H7AI34-F1
#
_cell.length_a   1.000
_cell.length_b   1.000
_cell.length_c   1.000
_cell.angle_alpha   90.00
_cell.angle_beta   90.00
_cell.angle_gamma   90.00
#
_symmetry.space_group_name_H-M   'P 1'
#
loop_
_entity.id
_entity.type
_entity.pdbx_description
1 polymer ?
#
loop_
_entity_poly.entity_id
_entity_poly.type
_entity_poly.pdbx_seq_one_letter_code
_entity_poly.pdbx_strand_id
1 'polypeptide(L)'
;MTDCNSTTDNPLIDTEGQQILHGGNFQAQSITSAVEKIRLSAQRIGRMLFAQSTEIVNPALNNGLSPNLVADEPSRSFLMKSIDLATAVYMSELSFLANPVGSHVQNAELGNQSINSLALISARYTRMALDVLSQLSAAYLYSLCQALDLRAFQAQHLLTVSSNLSELVSTGLSSFVVEGHNNEEMISLLWSHFVKELNTSTGMDSSQRFRHIFVRLTGVAISCGFLNEDENFLPAIKVWANQGCEVVLALFLQVREDYACQPHATPFLGKASHRIYSYVRQGGTAAWTLGWWHARGRRSRAYGCWSILGAKDGDH
;
A
#
# COMPACT_ATOMS: atom_id res chain seq x y z
N MET A 1 16.40 -27.46 -16.45
CA MET A 1 16.03 -27.70 -17.86
C MET A 1 16.25 -29.16 -18.29
N THR A 2 16.64 -30.05 -17.37
CA THR A 2 16.98 -31.44 -17.71
C THR A 2 15.73 -32.28 -18.03
N ASP A 3 14.70 -32.34 -17.17
CA ASP A 3 13.52 -33.19 -17.40
C ASP A 3 12.75 -32.92 -18.70
N CYS A 4 12.57 -31.66 -19.10
CA CYS A 4 11.84 -31.32 -20.34
C CYS A 4 12.58 -31.77 -21.62
N ASN A 5 13.86 -32.09 -21.50
CA ASN A 5 14.72 -32.56 -22.58
C ASN A 5 15.20 -34.00 -22.33
N SER A 6 14.63 -34.71 -21.34
CA SER A 6 14.97 -36.09 -21.02
C SER A 6 14.12 -37.08 -21.80
N THR A 7 14.68 -38.26 -22.05
CA THR A 7 13.95 -39.41 -22.56
C THR A 7 13.21 -40.11 -21.41
N THR A 8 11.88 -40.01 -21.38
CA THR A 8 11.02 -40.47 -20.27
C THR A 8 10.16 -41.69 -20.60
N ASP A 9 10.26 -42.23 -21.81
CA ASP A 9 9.57 -43.46 -22.21
C ASP A 9 10.30 -44.71 -21.67
N ASN A 10 9.66 -45.85 -21.86
CA ASN A 10 10.19 -47.15 -21.48
C ASN A 10 9.55 -48.25 -22.35
N PRO A 11 10.32 -49.21 -22.91
CA PRO A 11 11.78 -49.37 -22.76
C PRO A 11 12.60 -48.40 -23.62
N LEU A 12 13.87 -48.20 -23.26
CA LEU A 12 14.83 -47.42 -24.04
C LEU A 12 15.61 -48.31 -25.00
N ILE A 13 15.94 -47.78 -26.18
CA ILE A 13 16.71 -48.49 -27.21
C ILE A 13 18.13 -47.92 -27.25
N ASP A 14 19.11 -48.75 -26.87
CA ASP A 14 20.54 -48.43 -26.99
C ASP A 14 21.10 -49.11 -28.26
N THR A 15 21.26 -48.30 -29.30
CA THR A 15 21.71 -48.79 -30.62
C THR A 15 23.21 -49.11 -30.67
N GLU A 16 24.03 -48.44 -29.86
CA GLU A 16 25.48 -48.69 -29.79
C GLU A 16 25.77 -49.95 -28.98
N GLY A 17 25.12 -50.10 -27.83
CA GLY A 17 25.21 -51.29 -26.98
C GLY A 17 24.38 -52.49 -27.46
N GLN A 18 23.59 -52.32 -28.53
CA GLN A 18 22.68 -53.32 -29.10
C GLN A 18 21.75 -53.98 -28.06
N GLN A 19 21.17 -53.18 -27.16
CA GLN A 19 20.36 -53.66 -26.05
C GLN A 19 19.08 -52.84 -25.85
N ILE A 20 18.08 -53.49 -25.26
CA ILE A 20 16.83 -52.86 -24.82
C ILE A 20 16.92 -52.68 -23.30
N LEU A 21 16.84 -51.44 -22.83
CA LEU A 21 16.97 -51.08 -21.43
C LEU A 21 15.58 -50.85 -20.82
N HIS A 22 15.22 -51.66 -19.83
CA HIS A 22 14.02 -51.46 -19.01
C HIS A 22 14.37 -50.65 -17.76
N GLY A 23 13.67 -49.54 -17.55
CA GLY A 23 13.92 -48.63 -16.44
C GLY A 23 12.67 -47.90 -15.98
N GLY A 24 12.88 -46.82 -15.21
CA GLY A 24 11.81 -46.07 -14.55
C GLY A 24 11.79 -44.58 -14.90
N ASN A 25 12.30 -44.17 -16.07
CA ASN A 25 12.43 -42.75 -16.45
C ASN A 25 11.08 -42.01 -16.55
N PHE A 26 9.97 -42.73 -16.65
CA PHE A 26 8.61 -42.17 -16.58
C PHE A 26 8.23 -41.67 -15.17
N GLN A 27 9.03 -41.98 -14.14
CA GLN A 27 8.78 -41.52 -12.77
C GLN A 27 9.19 -40.05 -12.60
N ALA A 28 8.21 -39.15 -12.71
CA ALA A 28 8.41 -37.69 -12.66
C ALA A 28 8.63 -37.10 -11.24
N GLN A 29 9.36 -37.78 -10.36
CA GLN A 29 9.57 -37.33 -8.97
C GLN A 29 10.37 -36.02 -8.89
N SER A 30 11.29 -35.81 -9.83
CA SER A 30 12.04 -34.55 -10.02
C SER A 30 11.09 -33.36 -10.20
N ILE A 31 10.05 -33.53 -11.02
CA ILE A 31 9.04 -32.50 -11.28
C ILE A 31 8.25 -32.21 -10.00
N THR A 32 7.77 -33.23 -9.28
CA THR A 32 7.06 -33.06 -8.01
C THR A 32 7.89 -32.26 -7.00
N SER A 33 9.17 -32.62 -6.83
CA SER A 33 10.09 -31.90 -5.94
C SER A 33 10.23 -30.42 -6.31
N ALA A 34 10.34 -30.12 -7.61
CA ALA A 34 10.48 -28.75 -8.09
C ALA A 34 9.19 -27.93 -7.87
N VAL A 35 8.03 -28.42 -8.29
CA VAL A 35 6.78 -27.66 -8.22
C VAL A 35 6.28 -27.45 -6.79
N GLU A 36 6.56 -28.37 -5.88
CA GLU A 36 6.26 -28.19 -4.45
C GLU A 36 7.13 -27.11 -3.81
N LYS A 37 8.43 -27.06 -4.13
CA LYS A 37 9.33 -25.99 -3.68
C LYS A 37 8.89 -24.62 -4.21
N ILE A 38 8.47 -24.55 -5.47
CA ILE A 38 7.93 -23.32 -6.07
C ILE A 38 6.67 -22.90 -5.31
N ARG A 39 5.74 -23.83 -5.04
CA ARG A 39 4.49 -23.53 -4.33
C ARG A 39 4.72 -23.03 -2.91
N LEU A 40 5.63 -23.68 -2.17
CA LEU A 40 6.03 -23.22 -0.84
C LEU A 40 6.70 -21.84 -0.91
N SER A 41 7.56 -21.60 -1.89
CA SER A 41 8.22 -20.30 -2.07
C SER A 41 7.21 -19.19 -2.38
N ALA A 42 6.21 -19.47 -3.23
CA ALA A 42 5.12 -18.54 -3.53
C ALA A 42 4.36 -18.16 -2.25
N GLN A 43 4.08 -19.13 -1.36
CA GLN A 43 3.47 -18.86 -0.06
C GLN A 43 4.31 -17.94 0.82
N ARG A 44 5.64 -18.15 0.87
CA ARG A 44 6.55 -17.30 1.66
C ARG A 44 6.59 -15.86 1.14
N ILE A 45 6.63 -15.69 -0.18
CA ILE A 45 6.53 -14.36 -0.81
C ILE A 45 5.19 -13.72 -0.47
N GLY A 46 4.08 -14.45 -0.64
CA GLY A 46 2.74 -13.96 -0.28
C GLY A 46 2.65 -13.52 1.17
N ARG A 47 3.29 -14.25 2.10
CA ARG A 47 3.31 -13.89 3.53
C ARG A 47 4.03 -12.56 3.78
N MET A 48 5.14 -12.33 3.10
CA MET A 48 5.86 -11.06 3.17
C MET A 48 5.00 -9.90 2.64
N LEU A 49 4.41 -10.08 1.44
CA LEU A 49 3.57 -9.06 0.81
C LEU A 49 2.32 -8.76 1.66
N PHE A 50 1.68 -9.79 2.23
CA PHE A 50 0.55 -9.63 3.13
C PHE A 50 0.91 -8.82 4.37
N ALA A 51 2.02 -9.16 5.04
CA ALA A 51 2.46 -8.43 6.22
C ALA A 51 2.68 -6.93 5.92
N GLN A 52 3.37 -6.62 4.82
CA GLN A 52 3.58 -5.24 4.39
C GLN A 52 2.26 -4.53 4.02
N SER A 53 1.34 -5.24 3.35
CA SER A 53 0.02 -4.71 3.02
C SER A 53 -0.80 -4.37 4.27
N THR A 54 -0.73 -5.19 5.32
CA THR A 54 -1.46 -4.91 6.58
C THR A 54 -0.83 -3.76 7.36
N GLU A 55 0.49 -3.57 7.25
CA GLU A 55 1.20 -2.48 7.90
C GLU A 55 0.81 -1.13 7.29
N ILE A 56 0.81 -1.02 5.96
CA ILE A 56 0.58 0.25 5.27
C ILE A 56 -0.84 0.79 5.43
N VAL A 57 -1.84 -0.08 5.58
CA VAL A 57 -3.25 0.35 5.78
C VAL A 57 -3.57 0.72 7.22
N ASN A 58 -2.72 0.34 8.18
CA ASN A 58 -2.94 0.57 9.60
C ASN A 58 -2.33 1.90 10.05
N PRO A 59 -3.13 2.89 10.49
CA PRO A 59 -2.63 4.20 10.91
C PRO A 59 -1.68 4.15 12.12
N ALA A 60 -1.71 3.07 12.91
CA ALA A 60 -0.78 2.89 14.03
C ALA A 60 0.63 2.48 13.58
N LEU A 61 0.80 2.00 12.34
CA LEU A 61 2.07 1.44 11.83
C LEU A 61 2.59 2.19 10.60
N ASN A 62 1.72 2.84 9.83
CA ASN A 62 2.05 3.38 8.51
C ASN A 62 2.67 4.79 8.50
N ASN A 63 3.12 5.28 9.66
CA ASN A 63 3.83 6.56 9.84
C ASN A 63 3.02 7.81 9.42
N GLY A 64 1.74 7.88 9.75
CA GLY A 64 0.94 9.10 9.52
C GLY A 64 0.20 9.14 8.19
N LEU A 65 0.03 7.99 7.51
CA LEU A 65 -0.97 7.87 6.47
C LEU A 65 -2.37 7.75 7.09
N SER A 66 -3.38 8.16 6.32
CA SER A 66 -4.79 8.02 6.67
C SER A 66 -5.18 6.54 6.88
N PRO A 67 -6.12 6.22 7.78
CA PRO A 67 -6.63 4.86 7.94
C PRO A 67 -7.18 4.32 6.62
N ASN A 68 -6.88 3.05 6.28
CA ASN A 68 -7.32 2.41 5.04
C ASN A 68 -6.97 3.20 3.75
N LEU A 69 -5.91 4.03 3.81
CA LEU A 69 -5.41 4.83 2.68
C LEU A 69 -6.49 5.69 2.01
N VAL A 70 -7.39 6.27 2.80
CA VAL A 70 -8.45 7.16 2.32
C VAL A 70 -7.92 8.54 1.96
N ALA A 71 -8.26 9.03 0.77
CA ALA A 71 -7.98 10.41 0.34
C ALA A 71 -9.04 11.42 0.83
N ASP A 72 -10.22 10.93 1.21
CA ASP A 72 -11.34 11.72 1.73
C ASP A 72 -11.42 11.67 3.26
N GLU A 73 -12.48 12.23 3.80
CA GLU A 73 -12.81 12.19 5.23
C GLU A 73 -12.87 10.73 5.75
N PRO A 74 -12.05 10.39 6.77
CA PRO A 74 -12.02 9.04 7.35
C PRO A 74 -13.38 8.54 7.85
N SER A 75 -14.26 9.43 8.32
CA SER A 75 -15.59 9.03 8.79
C SER A 75 -16.52 8.53 7.68
N ARG A 76 -16.20 8.83 6.41
CA ARG A 76 -17.09 8.58 5.24
C ARG A 76 -16.50 7.65 4.20
N SER A 77 -15.24 7.24 4.35
CA SER A 77 -14.53 6.44 3.35
C SER A 77 -13.89 5.20 3.96
N PHE A 78 -14.02 4.08 3.24
CA PHE A 78 -13.43 2.78 3.62
C PHE A 78 -12.64 2.16 2.45
N LEU A 79 -12.02 3.02 1.64
CA LEU A 79 -11.44 2.71 0.32
C LEU A 79 -10.70 1.36 0.27
N MET A 80 -9.66 1.18 1.08
CA MET A 80 -8.84 -0.05 1.07
C MET A 80 -9.30 -1.14 2.03
N LYS A 81 -10.41 -0.97 2.75
CA LYS A 81 -10.87 -1.97 3.72
C LYS A 81 -11.22 -3.31 3.04
N SER A 82 -11.80 -3.25 1.84
CA SER A 82 -12.10 -4.45 1.05
C SER A 82 -10.84 -5.14 0.53
N ILE A 83 -9.82 -4.37 0.16
CA ILE A 83 -8.53 -4.89 -0.32
C ILE A 83 -7.75 -5.55 0.81
N ASP A 84 -7.74 -4.95 2.01
CA ASP A 84 -7.15 -5.54 3.21
C ASP A 84 -7.80 -6.90 3.57
N LEU A 85 -9.13 -6.98 3.48
CA LEU A 85 -9.83 -8.25 3.64
C LEU A 85 -9.46 -9.26 2.54
N ALA A 86 -9.40 -8.81 1.28
CA ALA A 86 -9.04 -9.67 0.14
C ALA A 86 -7.62 -10.23 0.27
N THR A 87 -6.64 -9.42 0.68
CA THR A 87 -5.26 -9.91 0.86
C THR A 87 -5.15 -10.94 1.97
N ALA A 88 -5.96 -10.83 3.04
CA ALA A 88 -6.06 -11.86 4.07
C ALA A 88 -6.65 -13.19 3.54
N VAL A 89 -7.69 -13.11 2.70
CA VAL A 89 -8.26 -14.29 2.02
C VAL A 89 -7.23 -14.95 1.12
N TYR A 90 -6.57 -14.19 0.24
CA TYR A 90 -5.53 -14.71 -0.66
C TYR A 90 -4.38 -15.37 0.10
N MET A 91 -3.93 -14.75 1.20
CA MET A 91 -2.88 -15.32 2.04
C MET A 91 -3.32 -16.64 2.69
N SER A 92 -4.59 -16.74 3.10
CA SER A 92 -5.14 -17.95 3.73
C SER A 92 -5.24 -19.09 2.73
N GLU A 93 -5.76 -18.81 1.53
CA GLU A 93 -5.81 -19.77 0.42
C GLU A 93 -4.41 -20.22 -0.01
N LEU A 94 -3.48 -19.29 -0.15
CA LEU A 94 -2.10 -19.58 -0.52
C LEU A 94 -1.40 -20.46 0.53
N SER A 95 -1.73 -20.26 1.81
CA SER A 95 -1.23 -21.09 2.91
C SER A 95 -1.78 -22.51 2.86
N PHE A 96 -3.05 -22.68 2.50
CA PHE A 96 -3.64 -24.01 2.29
C PHE A 96 -3.01 -24.73 1.08
N LEU A 97 -2.83 -24.02 -0.04
CA LEU A 97 -2.23 -24.58 -1.25
C LEU A 97 -0.78 -25.03 -1.05
N ALA A 98 -0.07 -24.45 -0.08
CA ALA A 98 1.34 -24.77 0.18
C ALA A 98 1.58 -26.19 0.72
N ASN A 99 0.54 -26.92 1.11
CA ASN A 99 0.68 -28.30 1.57
C ASN A 99 1.26 -29.20 0.45
N PRO A 100 2.14 -30.17 0.80
CA PRO A 100 2.71 -31.09 -0.18
C PRO A 100 1.64 -32.06 -0.69
N VAL A 101 1.73 -32.40 -1.97
CA VAL A 101 0.90 -33.42 -2.63
C VAL A 101 1.59 -34.78 -2.57
N GLY A 102 2.92 -34.80 -2.64
CA GLY A 102 3.73 -36.01 -2.67
C GLY A 102 3.57 -36.92 -1.44
N SER A 103 3.03 -36.42 -0.33
CA SER A 103 2.68 -37.23 0.86
C SER A 103 1.39 -38.04 0.69
N HIS A 104 0.63 -37.85 -0.39
CA HIS A 104 -0.67 -38.47 -0.61
C HIS A 104 -0.65 -39.60 -1.65
N VAL A 105 0.53 -40.12 -2.00
CA VAL A 105 0.71 -41.25 -2.91
C VAL A 105 -0.13 -42.45 -2.45
N GLN A 106 -0.88 -43.03 -3.39
CA GLN A 106 -1.66 -44.24 -3.19
C GLN A 106 -1.03 -45.37 -3.98
N ASN A 107 -1.20 -46.59 -3.48
CA ASN A 107 -0.84 -47.78 -4.24
C ASN A 107 -1.80 -47.94 -5.42
N ALA A 108 -1.26 -47.86 -6.63
CA ALA A 108 -2.03 -47.94 -7.87
C ALA A 108 -1.66 -49.18 -8.69
N GLU A 109 -2.56 -49.55 -9.61
CA GLU A 109 -2.34 -50.60 -10.61
C GLU A 109 -1.90 -51.94 -9.96
N LEU A 110 -2.76 -52.48 -9.09
CA LEU A 110 -2.57 -53.79 -8.44
C LEU A 110 -1.23 -53.97 -7.69
N GLY A 111 -0.57 -52.89 -7.27
CA GLY A 111 0.73 -52.95 -6.58
C GLY A 111 1.93 -52.53 -7.44
N ASN A 112 1.77 -52.50 -8.76
CA ASN A 112 2.84 -52.19 -9.69
C ASN A 112 3.29 -50.73 -9.59
N GLN A 113 2.37 -49.82 -9.29
CA GLN A 113 2.65 -48.39 -9.08
C GLN A 113 2.46 -47.99 -7.62
N SER A 114 3.06 -48.78 -6.72
CA SER A 114 3.09 -48.51 -5.27
C SER A 114 3.79 -47.19 -4.90
N ILE A 115 4.68 -46.70 -5.78
CA ILE A 115 5.21 -45.34 -5.76
C ILE A 115 4.88 -44.63 -7.07
N ASN A 116 4.39 -43.39 -6.99
CA ASN A 116 4.10 -42.56 -8.15
C ASN A 116 4.30 -41.08 -7.80
N SER A 117 4.65 -40.27 -8.79
CA SER A 117 5.11 -38.90 -8.54
C SER A 117 4.00 -37.92 -8.17
N LEU A 118 2.76 -38.14 -8.64
CA LEU A 118 1.67 -37.15 -8.60
C LEU A 118 2.04 -35.79 -9.23
N ALA A 119 3.05 -35.76 -10.13
CA ALA A 119 3.68 -34.54 -10.62
C ALA A 119 2.68 -33.56 -11.25
N LEU A 120 1.76 -34.04 -12.10
CA LEU A 120 0.75 -33.19 -12.75
C LEU A 120 -0.24 -32.58 -11.76
N ILE A 121 -0.64 -33.33 -10.72
CA ILE A 121 -1.53 -32.82 -9.67
C ILE A 121 -0.83 -31.71 -8.89
N SER A 122 0.42 -31.94 -8.50
CA SER A 122 1.23 -30.95 -7.81
C SER A 122 1.45 -29.69 -8.66
N ALA A 123 1.73 -29.85 -9.96
CA ALA A 123 1.89 -28.73 -10.88
C ALA A 123 0.61 -27.88 -11.02
N ARG A 124 -0.58 -28.50 -11.06
CA ARG A 124 -1.86 -27.79 -11.10
C ARG A 124 -2.09 -26.93 -9.85
N TYR A 125 -1.81 -27.46 -8.66
CA TYR A 125 -1.91 -26.67 -7.42
C TYR A 125 -0.84 -25.58 -7.35
N THR A 126 0.36 -25.82 -7.89
CA THR A 126 1.39 -24.78 -8.00
C THR A 126 0.95 -23.64 -8.91
N ARG A 127 0.31 -23.95 -10.05
CA ARG A 127 -0.27 -22.92 -10.91
C ARG A 127 -1.34 -22.10 -10.18
N MET A 128 -2.29 -22.75 -9.50
CA MET A 128 -3.30 -22.05 -8.71
C MET A 128 -2.68 -21.14 -7.64
N ALA A 129 -1.64 -21.60 -6.94
CA ALA A 129 -0.93 -20.79 -5.96
C ALA A 129 -0.27 -19.55 -6.58
N LEU A 130 0.28 -19.66 -7.80
CA LEU A 130 0.83 -18.53 -8.53
C LEU A 130 -0.24 -17.53 -8.97
N ASP A 131 -1.43 -18.01 -9.35
CA ASP A 131 -2.57 -17.14 -9.68
C ASP A 131 -3.04 -16.35 -8.44
N VAL A 132 -3.17 -17.00 -7.28
CA VAL A 132 -3.51 -16.35 -6.01
C VAL A 132 -2.42 -15.36 -5.58
N LEU A 133 -1.14 -15.73 -5.70
CA LEU A 133 -0.03 -14.81 -5.41
C LEU A 133 -0.06 -13.57 -6.33
N SER A 134 -0.45 -13.75 -7.59
CA SER A 134 -0.58 -12.65 -8.55
C SER A 134 -1.70 -11.69 -8.14
N GLN A 135 -2.85 -12.21 -7.67
CA GLN A 135 -3.95 -11.40 -7.13
C GLN A 135 -3.52 -10.62 -5.88
N LEU A 136 -2.82 -11.27 -4.95
CA LEU A 136 -2.27 -10.63 -3.76
C LEU A 136 -1.26 -9.53 -4.12
N SER A 137 -0.36 -9.82 -5.06
CA SER A 137 0.64 -8.86 -5.53
C SER A 137 -0.01 -7.65 -6.21
N ALA A 138 -1.04 -7.87 -7.01
CA ALA A 138 -1.79 -6.80 -7.68
C ALA A 138 -2.54 -5.91 -6.66
N ALA A 139 -3.22 -6.52 -5.70
CA ALA A 139 -3.90 -5.83 -4.62
C ALA A 139 -2.93 -4.97 -3.78
N TYR A 140 -1.78 -5.53 -3.42
CA TYR A 140 -0.74 -4.79 -2.69
C TYR A 140 -0.13 -3.66 -3.51
N LEU A 141 0.13 -3.89 -4.80
CA LEU A 141 0.66 -2.85 -5.70
C LEU A 141 -0.30 -1.67 -5.85
N TYR A 142 -1.61 -1.92 -5.91
CA TYR A 142 -2.63 -0.87 -5.92
C TYR A 142 -2.61 -0.06 -4.61
N SER A 143 -2.53 -0.72 -3.45
CA SER A 143 -2.39 -0.07 -2.15
C SER A 143 -1.10 0.77 -2.05
N LEU A 144 0.02 0.30 -2.58
CA LEU A 144 1.29 1.04 -2.62
C LEU A 144 1.17 2.32 -3.47
N CYS A 145 0.54 2.24 -4.65
CA CYS A 145 0.36 3.43 -5.48
C CYS A 145 -0.53 4.47 -4.78
N GLN A 146 -1.60 4.04 -4.11
CA GLN A 146 -2.44 4.95 -3.32
C GLN A 146 -1.67 5.57 -2.16
N ALA A 147 -0.93 4.77 -1.40
CA ALA A 147 -0.14 5.27 -0.28
C ALA A 147 0.91 6.29 -0.73
N LEU A 148 1.57 6.04 -1.86
CA LEU A 148 2.51 6.97 -2.44
C LEU A 148 1.85 8.29 -2.85
N ASP A 149 0.68 8.23 -3.48
CA ASP A 149 -0.08 9.43 -3.83
C ASP A 149 -0.46 10.25 -2.59
N LEU A 150 -0.88 9.59 -1.51
CA LEU A 150 -1.16 10.26 -0.25
C LEU A 150 0.08 10.92 0.36
N ARG A 151 1.26 10.30 0.22
CA ARG A 151 2.53 10.92 0.66
C ARG A 151 2.92 12.12 -0.19
N ALA A 152 2.78 12.03 -1.50
CA ALA A 152 3.06 13.14 -2.41
C ALA A 152 2.12 14.33 -2.11
N PHE A 153 0.83 14.06 -1.93
CA PHE A 153 -0.17 15.02 -1.47
C PHE A 153 0.22 15.64 -0.12
N GLN A 154 0.57 14.81 0.88
CA GLN A 154 0.96 15.28 2.21
C GLN A 154 2.21 16.19 2.14
N ALA A 155 3.19 15.85 1.31
CA ALA A 155 4.39 16.65 1.11
C ALA A 155 4.06 18.04 0.54
N GLN A 156 3.21 18.10 -0.49
CA GLN A 156 2.75 19.38 -1.07
C GLN A 156 1.97 20.23 -0.06
N HIS A 157 1.10 19.60 0.73
CA HIS A 157 0.35 20.27 1.78
C HIS A 157 1.29 20.86 2.84
N LEU A 158 2.26 20.07 3.32
CA LEU A 158 3.23 20.54 4.31
C LEU A 158 4.07 21.72 3.79
N LEU A 159 4.53 21.69 2.54
CA LEU A 159 5.23 22.81 1.94
C LEU A 159 4.38 24.09 1.97
N THR A 160 3.11 23.98 1.58
CA THR A 160 2.19 25.12 1.54
C THR A 160 1.88 25.67 2.94
N VAL A 161 1.67 24.79 3.92
CA VAL A 161 1.40 25.19 5.31
C VAL A 161 2.63 25.82 5.95
N SER A 162 3.84 25.32 5.70
CA SER A 162 5.05 25.90 6.31
C SER A 162 5.22 27.38 5.97
N SER A 163 4.95 27.78 4.72
CA SER A 163 5.02 29.18 4.30
C SER A 163 3.96 30.04 4.99
N ASN A 164 2.74 29.53 5.13
CA ASN A 164 1.62 30.24 5.75
C ASN A 164 1.73 30.32 7.28
N LEU A 165 2.34 29.31 7.93
CA LEU A 165 2.53 29.30 9.37
C LEU A 165 3.41 30.46 9.83
N SER A 166 4.48 30.77 9.07
CA SER A 166 5.34 31.92 9.35
C SER A 166 4.57 33.24 9.30
N GLU A 167 3.68 33.41 8.32
CA GLU A 167 2.83 34.60 8.19
C GLU A 167 1.78 34.69 9.32
N LEU A 168 1.14 33.57 9.66
CA LEU A 168 0.18 33.49 10.77
C LEU A 168 0.82 33.88 12.10
N VAL A 169 2.02 33.38 12.39
CA VAL A 169 2.76 33.75 13.61
C VAL A 169 3.18 35.23 13.55
N SER A 170 3.65 35.69 12.39
CA SER A 170 4.09 37.07 12.21
C SER A 170 2.95 38.06 12.47
N THR A 171 1.76 37.78 11.96
CA THR A 171 0.59 38.66 12.07
C THR A 171 -0.15 38.52 13.40
N GLY A 172 -0.21 37.31 13.97
CA GLY A 172 -1.04 37.03 15.14
C GLY A 172 -0.31 37.10 16.48
N LEU A 173 0.99 36.82 16.52
CA LEU A 173 1.73 36.61 17.78
C LEU A 173 2.99 37.49 17.95
N SER A 174 3.47 38.16 16.90
CA SER A 174 4.74 38.91 16.96
C SER A 174 4.76 40.03 18.00
N SER A 175 3.62 40.71 18.22
CA SER A 175 3.52 41.78 19.23
C SER A 175 3.72 41.29 20.65
N PHE A 176 3.62 39.98 20.88
CA PHE A 176 3.76 39.36 22.19
C PHE A 176 5.14 38.73 22.40
N VAL A 177 6.05 38.75 21.41
CA VAL A 177 7.37 38.12 21.56
C VAL A 177 8.20 38.86 22.62
N VAL A 178 8.75 38.09 23.57
CA VAL A 178 9.60 38.62 24.64
C VAL A 178 10.88 39.21 24.07
N GLU A 179 11.35 40.34 24.64
CA GLU A 179 12.62 40.94 24.26
C GLU A 179 13.78 39.94 24.33
N GLY A 180 14.57 39.85 23.26
CA GLY A 180 15.68 38.91 23.14
C GLY A 180 15.35 37.59 22.45
N HIS A 181 14.07 37.27 22.22
CA HIS A 181 13.63 36.17 21.38
C HIS A 181 13.19 36.66 19.98
N ASN A 182 13.17 35.73 19.02
CA ASN A 182 12.67 36.00 17.67
C ASN A 182 11.57 35.01 17.27
N ASN A 183 10.89 35.30 16.17
CA ASN A 183 9.81 34.45 15.67
C ASN A 183 10.31 33.08 15.16
N GLU A 184 11.58 32.96 14.77
CA GLU A 184 12.09 31.76 14.10
C GLU A 184 12.11 30.54 15.03
N GLU A 185 12.53 30.73 16.29
CA GLU A 185 12.55 29.67 17.31
C GLU A 185 11.12 29.17 17.59
N MET A 186 10.17 30.09 17.76
CA MET A 186 8.76 29.78 17.97
C MET A 186 8.16 29.06 16.74
N ILE A 187 8.40 29.55 15.53
CA ILE A 187 7.89 28.94 14.29
C ILE A 187 8.42 27.53 14.15
N SER A 188 9.71 27.30 14.39
CA SER A 188 10.33 25.98 14.34
C SER A 188 9.69 25.02 15.35
N LEU A 189 9.46 25.48 16.59
CA LEU A 189 8.80 24.69 17.63
C LEU A 189 7.36 24.34 17.24
N LEU A 190 6.56 25.33 16.84
CA LEU A 190 5.17 25.15 16.42
C LEU A 190 5.07 24.24 15.19
N TRP A 191 5.99 24.37 14.24
CA TRP A 191 6.06 23.51 13.06
C TRP A 191 6.32 22.05 13.41
N SER A 192 7.31 21.79 14.28
CA SER A 192 7.60 20.43 14.78
C SER A 192 6.37 19.79 15.44
N HIS A 193 5.68 20.55 16.28
CA HIS A 193 4.44 20.09 16.92
C HIS A 193 3.27 19.92 15.93
N PHE A 194 3.15 20.80 14.93
CA PHE A 194 2.15 20.69 13.87
C PHE A 194 2.32 19.37 13.10
N VAL A 195 3.55 19.07 12.66
CA VAL A 195 3.87 17.83 11.91
C VAL A 195 3.61 16.60 12.79
N LYS A 196 3.96 16.66 14.08
CA LYS A 196 3.68 15.58 15.03
C LYS A 196 2.18 15.33 15.16
N GLU A 197 1.40 16.36 15.47
CA GLU A 197 -0.05 16.24 15.64
C GLU A 197 -0.75 15.85 14.33
N LEU A 198 -0.24 16.29 13.18
CA LEU A 198 -0.71 15.83 11.87
C LEU A 198 -0.54 14.31 11.74
N ASN A 199 0.63 13.76 12.07
CA ASN A 199 0.89 12.32 11.93
C ASN A 199 0.11 11.44 12.93
N THR A 200 -0.33 11.99 14.08
CA THR A 200 -1.07 11.25 15.11
C THR A 200 -2.59 11.39 15.00
N SER A 201 -3.09 12.40 14.28
CA SER A 201 -4.52 12.72 14.15
C SER A 201 -5.15 12.22 12.84
N THR A 202 -4.54 11.26 12.14
CA THR A 202 -4.95 10.82 10.80
C THR A 202 -6.33 10.18 10.73
N GLY A 203 -6.88 9.73 11.86
CA GLY A 203 -8.24 9.19 11.96
C GLY A 203 -9.34 10.24 12.10
N MET A 204 -9.00 11.53 12.20
CA MET A 204 -9.98 12.62 12.31
C MET A 204 -10.33 13.19 10.94
N ASP A 205 -11.60 13.57 10.77
CA ASP A 205 -12.03 14.38 9.63
C ASP A 205 -11.31 15.73 9.63
N SER A 206 -10.98 16.23 8.43
CA SER A 206 -10.11 17.39 8.18
C SER A 206 -10.47 18.62 9.02
N SER A 207 -11.75 18.98 9.09
CA SER A 207 -12.23 20.13 9.86
C SER A 207 -11.98 19.98 11.37
N GLN A 208 -12.26 18.80 11.93
CA GLN A 208 -12.03 18.50 13.34
C GLN A 208 -10.53 18.36 13.63
N ARG A 209 -9.80 17.76 12.69
CA ARG A 209 -8.36 17.51 12.76
C ARG A 209 -7.56 18.80 12.89
N PHE A 210 -7.78 19.77 12.01
CA PHE A 210 -7.03 21.03 12.07
C PHE A 210 -7.42 21.86 13.29
N ARG A 211 -8.69 21.84 13.71
CA ARG A 211 -9.09 22.46 14.98
C ARG A 211 -8.37 21.82 16.16
N HIS A 212 -8.29 20.49 16.20
CA HIS A 212 -7.54 19.77 17.23
C HIS A 212 -6.06 20.18 17.23
N ILE A 213 -5.41 20.18 16.07
CA ILE A 213 -4.01 20.58 15.94
C ILE A 213 -3.79 22.01 16.47
N PHE A 214 -4.59 22.99 16.05
CA PHE A 214 -4.40 24.38 16.50
C PHE A 214 -4.67 24.58 17.99
N VAL A 215 -5.61 23.84 18.59
CA VAL A 215 -5.79 23.83 20.06
C VAL A 215 -4.53 23.31 20.77
N ARG A 216 -3.89 22.28 20.23
CA ARG A 216 -2.62 21.75 20.78
C ARG A 216 -1.49 22.77 20.60
N LEU A 217 -1.42 23.42 19.45
CA LEU A 217 -0.42 24.46 19.19
C LEU A 217 -0.58 25.68 20.10
N THR A 218 -1.80 26.07 20.45
CA THR A 218 -2.04 27.11 21.48
C THR A 218 -1.37 26.74 22.81
N GLY A 219 -1.52 25.50 23.26
CA GLY A 219 -0.86 25.03 24.48
C GLY A 219 0.67 25.09 24.39
N VAL A 220 1.23 24.76 23.23
CA VAL A 220 2.68 24.87 22.96
C VAL A 220 3.13 26.32 22.97
N ALA A 221 2.40 27.22 22.29
CA ALA A 221 2.72 28.64 22.24
C ALA A 221 2.67 29.30 23.63
N ILE A 222 1.71 28.95 24.48
CA ILE A 222 1.65 29.42 25.87
C ILE A 222 2.86 28.90 26.67
N SER A 223 3.17 27.61 26.52
CA SER A 223 4.19 26.96 27.35
C SER A 223 5.63 27.17 26.87
N CYS A 224 5.85 27.83 25.71
CA CYS A 224 7.18 27.93 25.11
C CYS A 224 8.10 28.96 25.76
N GLY A 225 7.56 29.89 26.55
CA GLY A 225 8.33 30.96 27.21
C GLY A 225 8.79 32.08 26.28
N PHE A 226 8.38 32.07 25.00
CA PHE A 226 8.75 33.10 24.02
C PHE A 226 7.76 34.28 23.96
N LEU A 227 6.61 34.18 24.64
CA LEU A 227 5.50 35.12 24.55
C LEU A 227 5.22 35.78 25.90
N ASN A 228 4.95 37.07 25.89
CA ASN A 228 4.49 37.85 27.04
C ASN A 228 2.97 37.74 27.16
N GLU A 229 2.50 37.28 28.31
CA GLU A 229 1.09 36.97 28.57
C GLU A 229 0.35 38.17 29.18
N ASP A 230 0.26 39.27 28.43
CA ASP A 230 -0.53 40.44 28.85
C ASP A 230 -2.06 40.22 28.75
N GLU A 231 -2.85 41.22 29.13
CA GLU A 231 -4.33 41.13 29.10
C GLU A 231 -4.91 40.89 27.69
N ASN A 232 -4.17 41.21 26.63
CA ASN A 232 -4.60 41.05 25.23
C ASN A 232 -4.16 39.72 24.63
N PHE A 233 -3.24 39.00 25.28
CA PHE A 233 -2.67 37.76 24.76
C PHE A 233 -3.69 36.64 24.60
N LEU A 234 -4.50 36.34 25.62
CA LEU A 234 -5.50 35.26 25.57
C LEU A 234 -6.57 35.44 24.47
N PRO A 235 -7.13 36.65 24.25
CA PRO A 235 -7.95 36.93 23.08
C PRO A 235 -7.19 36.74 21.75
N ALA A 236 -5.95 37.25 21.65
CA ALA A 236 -5.16 37.20 20.42
C ALA A 236 -4.81 35.76 20.01
N ILE A 237 -4.34 34.93 20.94
CA ILE A 237 -3.97 33.54 20.65
C ILE A 237 -5.18 32.68 20.24
N LYS A 238 -6.37 32.99 20.75
CA LYS A 238 -7.62 32.35 20.32
C LYS A 238 -7.99 32.74 18.89
N VAL A 239 -7.83 34.01 18.53
CA VAL A 239 -8.03 34.49 17.15
C VAL A 239 -7.03 33.83 16.21
N TRP A 240 -5.75 33.81 16.58
CA TRP A 240 -4.69 33.15 15.82
C TRP A 240 -4.99 31.67 15.58
N ALA A 241 -5.42 30.93 16.60
CA ALA A 241 -5.74 29.51 16.47
C ALA A 241 -6.94 29.24 15.55
N ASN A 242 -7.99 30.07 15.63
CA ASN A 242 -9.15 29.95 14.75
C ASN A 242 -8.79 30.29 13.30
N GLN A 243 -8.08 31.39 13.07
CA GLN A 243 -7.62 31.80 11.73
C GLN A 243 -6.69 30.75 11.12
N GLY A 244 -5.72 30.25 11.89
CA GLY A 244 -4.82 29.21 11.43
C GLY A 244 -5.54 27.92 11.05
N CYS A 245 -6.55 27.52 11.83
CA CYS A 245 -7.40 26.37 11.50
C CYS A 245 -8.13 26.56 10.16
N GLU A 246 -8.73 27.73 9.94
CA GLU A 246 -9.45 28.03 8.69
C GLU A 246 -8.52 28.06 7.48
N VAL A 247 -7.36 28.73 7.61
CA VAL A 247 -6.34 28.82 6.55
C VAL A 247 -5.82 27.44 6.19
N VAL A 248 -5.38 26.65 7.18
CA VAL A 248 -4.82 25.31 6.90
C VAL A 248 -5.87 24.36 6.33
N LEU A 249 -7.13 24.44 6.79
CA LEU A 249 -8.21 23.66 6.18
C LEU A 249 -8.43 24.04 4.71
N ALA A 250 -8.45 25.34 4.40
CA ALA A 250 -8.60 25.81 3.02
C ALA A 250 -7.45 25.33 2.13
N LEU A 251 -6.20 25.44 2.61
CA LEU A 251 -5.01 24.94 1.91
C LEU A 251 -5.07 23.43 1.70
N PHE A 252 -5.49 22.66 2.70
CA PHE A 252 -5.65 21.21 2.58
C PHE A 252 -6.64 20.84 1.48
N LEU A 253 -7.80 21.49 1.45
CA LEU A 253 -8.84 21.26 0.45
C LEU A 253 -8.35 21.64 -0.95
N GLN A 254 -7.69 22.79 -1.09
CA GLN A 254 -7.13 23.26 -2.35
C GLN A 254 -6.06 22.29 -2.89
N VAL A 255 -5.06 21.94 -2.08
CA VAL A 255 -4.00 21.00 -2.48
C VAL A 255 -4.58 19.63 -2.84
N ARG A 256 -5.65 19.19 -2.15
CA ARG A 256 -6.33 17.93 -2.47
C ARG A 256 -7.01 18.00 -3.83
N GLU A 257 -7.70 19.09 -4.14
CA GLU A 257 -8.34 19.31 -5.44
C GLU A 257 -7.30 19.39 -6.58
N ASP A 258 -6.22 20.12 -6.37
CA ASP A 258 -5.13 20.25 -7.35
C ASP A 258 -4.47 18.89 -7.63
N TYR A 259 -4.17 18.14 -6.56
CA TYR A 259 -3.62 16.79 -6.70
C TYR A 259 -4.61 15.83 -7.39
N ALA A 260 -5.91 15.99 -7.15
CA ALA A 260 -6.95 15.20 -7.83
C ALA A 260 -6.97 15.43 -9.33
N CYS A 261 -6.76 16.67 -9.76
CA CYS A 261 -6.73 17.02 -11.17
C CYS A 261 -5.48 16.46 -11.87
N GLN A 262 -4.33 16.44 -11.18
CA GLN A 262 -3.07 15.98 -11.74
C GLN A 262 -2.24 15.18 -10.71
N PRO A 263 -2.59 13.90 -10.46
CA PRO A 263 -1.82 13.06 -9.54
C PRO A 263 -0.39 12.88 -10.05
N HIS A 264 0.59 13.34 -9.26
CA HIS A 264 1.98 13.37 -9.70
C HIS A 264 2.95 13.02 -8.57
N ALA A 265 3.03 11.73 -8.25
CA ALA A 265 3.99 11.21 -7.26
C ALA A 265 5.35 10.81 -7.84
N THR A 266 5.51 10.82 -9.17
CA THR A 266 6.75 10.39 -9.84
C THR A 266 8.02 11.15 -9.45
N PRO A 267 8.00 12.44 -9.02
CA PRO A 267 9.22 13.12 -8.55
C PRO A 267 9.84 12.49 -7.31
N PHE A 268 9.06 11.74 -6.52
CA PHE A 268 9.51 11.09 -5.29
C PHE A 268 10.09 9.69 -5.52
N LEU A 269 10.13 9.21 -6.78
CA LEU A 269 10.48 7.83 -7.11
C LEU A 269 11.83 7.68 -7.80
N GLY A 270 12.55 6.62 -7.43
CA GLY A 270 13.70 6.12 -8.19
C GLY A 270 13.27 5.49 -9.52
N LYS A 271 14.24 5.29 -10.43
CA LYS A 271 14.00 4.83 -11.82
C LYS A 271 13.12 3.57 -11.92
N ALA A 272 13.35 2.56 -11.08
CA ALA A 272 12.60 1.30 -11.11
C ALA A 272 11.15 1.48 -10.63
N SER A 273 10.97 2.07 -9.45
CA SER A 273 9.65 2.32 -8.87
C SER A 273 8.81 3.27 -9.72
N HIS A 274 9.46 4.25 -10.37
CA HIS A 274 8.80 5.14 -11.33
C HIS A 274 8.13 4.33 -12.44
N ARG A 275 8.85 3.40 -13.09
CA ARG A 275 8.28 2.58 -14.18
C ARG A 275 7.07 1.78 -13.73
N ILE A 276 7.13 1.19 -12.54
CA ILE A 276 6.02 0.40 -11.98
C ILE A 276 4.82 1.31 -11.68
N TYR A 277 5.03 2.43 -11.00
CA TYR A 277 3.96 3.38 -10.69
C TYR A 277 3.31 3.93 -11.96
N SER A 278 4.12 4.35 -12.95
CA SER A 278 3.61 4.84 -14.22
C SER A 278 2.86 3.74 -14.99
N TYR A 279 3.32 2.49 -14.95
CA TYR A 279 2.59 1.38 -15.55
C TYR A 279 1.18 1.22 -14.94
N VAL A 280 1.07 1.29 -13.61
CA VAL A 280 -0.22 1.16 -12.90
C VAL A 280 -1.13 2.38 -13.15
N ARG A 281 -0.57 3.60 -13.08
CA ARG A 281 -1.36 4.85 -13.18
C ARG A 281 -1.68 5.25 -14.63
N GLN A 282 -0.75 5.10 -15.56
CA GLN A 282 -0.87 5.56 -16.95
C GLN A 282 -1.31 4.45 -17.91
N GLY A 283 -1.09 3.17 -17.57
CA GLY A 283 -1.52 2.02 -18.37
C GLY A 283 -3.02 1.77 -18.40
N GLY A 284 -3.84 2.67 -17.83
CA GLY A 284 -5.31 2.58 -17.82
C GLY A 284 -5.90 1.64 -16.76
N THR A 285 -5.09 1.09 -15.86
CA THR A 285 -5.50 0.02 -14.93
C THR A 285 -5.87 0.49 -13.53
N ALA A 286 -5.46 1.68 -13.07
CA ALA A 286 -5.87 2.24 -11.78
C ALA A 286 -5.59 3.74 -11.63
N ALA A 287 -6.61 4.61 -11.74
CA ALA A 287 -6.46 6.03 -11.41
C ALA A 287 -6.25 6.26 -9.89
N TRP A 288 -5.72 7.43 -9.51
CA TRP A 288 -5.81 7.84 -8.10
C TRP A 288 -7.28 7.93 -7.70
N THR A 289 -7.64 7.30 -6.59
CA THR A 289 -9.05 7.15 -6.24
C THR A 289 -9.39 8.00 -5.04
N LEU A 290 -10.14 9.07 -5.29
CA LEU A 290 -10.99 9.71 -4.29
C LEU A 290 -12.13 8.74 -3.93
N GLY A 291 -12.55 8.75 -2.68
CA GLY A 291 -13.67 7.92 -2.23
C GLY A 291 -14.96 8.23 -3.01
N TRP A 292 -15.90 7.29 -2.95
CA TRP A 292 -17.17 7.33 -3.69
C TRP A 292 -17.94 8.65 -3.58
N TRP A 293 -17.79 9.36 -2.46
CA TRP A 293 -18.53 10.58 -2.15
C TRP A 293 -17.99 11.84 -2.87
N HIS A 294 -16.73 11.85 -3.33
CA HIS A 294 -16.13 13.02 -3.99
C HIS A 294 -16.08 12.91 -5.52
N ALA A 295 -16.43 11.76 -6.10
CA ALA A 295 -16.40 11.50 -7.54
C ALA A 295 -17.45 12.27 -8.40
N ARG A 296 -17.98 13.40 -7.91
CA ARG A 296 -18.98 14.27 -8.60
C ARG A 296 -20.15 13.50 -9.24
N GLY A 297 -20.66 12.47 -8.57
CA GLY A 297 -21.79 11.68 -9.08
C GLY A 297 -21.49 10.79 -10.30
N ARG A 298 -20.23 10.67 -10.74
CA ARG A 298 -19.83 9.66 -11.73
C ARG A 298 -19.53 8.35 -11.00
N ARG A 299 -20.24 7.27 -11.35
CA ARG A 299 -19.87 5.90 -10.93
C ARG A 299 -18.42 5.64 -11.36
N SER A 300 -17.48 5.62 -10.43
CA SER A 300 -16.19 4.98 -10.67
C SER A 300 -16.42 3.47 -10.82
N ARG A 301 -15.64 2.80 -11.67
CA ARG A 301 -15.68 1.33 -11.78
C ARG A 301 -15.47 0.73 -10.39
N ALA A 302 -16.18 -0.36 -10.07
CA ALA A 302 -16.01 -1.05 -8.79
C ALA A 302 -14.54 -1.38 -8.55
N TYR A 303 -14.08 -1.34 -7.30
CA TYR A 303 -12.66 -1.56 -6.96
C TYR A 303 -12.09 -2.92 -7.41
N GLY A 304 -12.96 -3.92 -7.63
CA GLY A 304 -12.58 -5.22 -8.22
C GLY A 304 -12.54 -5.25 -9.75
N CYS A 305 -12.94 -4.20 -10.46
CA CYS A 305 -12.93 -4.09 -11.92
C CYS A 305 -11.66 -3.45 -12.49
N TRP A 306 -10.66 -3.15 -11.65
CA TRP A 306 -9.35 -2.67 -12.09
C TRP A 306 -8.51 -3.85 -12.57
N SER A 307 -8.52 -4.10 -13.88
CA SER A 307 -7.74 -5.15 -14.53
C SER A 307 -6.25 -4.79 -14.54
N ILE A 308 -5.53 -5.15 -13.48
CA ILE A 308 -4.06 -4.96 -13.38
C ILE A 308 -3.30 -5.87 -14.36
N LEU A 309 -3.95 -6.94 -14.85
CA LEU A 309 -3.46 -7.83 -15.89
C LEU A 309 -4.32 -7.59 -17.13
N GLY A 310 -3.71 -7.05 -18.19
CA GLY A 310 -4.39 -6.68 -19.43
C GLY A 310 -5.09 -7.86 -20.11
N ALA A 311 -6.35 -8.08 -19.76
CA ALA A 311 -7.31 -8.71 -20.65
C ALA A 311 -7.84 -7.60 -21.54
N LYS A 312 -7.40 -7.57 -22.81
CA LYS A 312 -8.14 -6.88 -23.85
C LYS A 312 -9.51 -7.54 -23.90
N ASP A 313 -10.56 -6.76 -23.65
CA ASP A 313 -11.92 -7.15 -24.00
C ASP A 313 -11.91 -7.51 -25.49
N GLY A 314 -12.09 -8.79 -25.80
CA GLY A 314 -12.33 -9.26 -27.15
C GLY A 314 -13.78 -8.95 -27.49
N ASP A 315 -13.99 -8.17 -28.54
CA ASP A 315 -15.31 -7.92 -29.12
C ASP A 315 -15.99 -9.25 -29.46
N HIS A 316 -17.17 -9.46 -28.87
CA HIS A 316 -18.21 -10.37 -29.35
C HIS A 316 -19.43 -9.53 -29.73
#